data_AF-A0AAX4JAU1-F1
#
_entry.id   AF-A0AAX4JAU1-F1
#
_cell.length_a   1.000
_cell.length_b   1.000
_cell.length_c   1.000
_cell.angle_alpha   90.00
_cell.angle_beta   90.00
_cell.angle_gamma   90.00
#
_symmetry.space_group_name_H-M   'P 1'
#
loop_
_entity.id
_entity.type
_entity.pdbx_description
1 polymer ?
#
loop_
_entity_poly.entity_id
_entity_poly.type
_entity_poly.pdbx_seq_one_letter_code
_entity_poly.pdbx_strand_id
1 'polypeptide(L)'
;MLTNEEINIAYEKIKEKLLKIKCSKCGKEVKKRQQKGNADRCIGKKCKNERSLFANTIFAKTHLDHILMLKILNLWLTKIPLLLIAKLLSISPSIVSRCLQRFLLDEVYHKYMKKAKGTLGSLEIIVEVGESTFGKRKYNVGHKVEGVWVLGMVERTLGL
;
A
#
# COMPACT_ATOMS: atom_id res chain seq x y z
N MET A 1 1.80 9.38 15.07
CA MET A 1 0.55 8.65 14.80
C MET A 1 -0.53 9.69 14.59
N LEU A 2 -1.28 9.63 13.48
CA LEU A 2 -2.36 10.62 13.27
C LEU A 2 -3.47 10.44 14.30
N THR A 3 -4.04 11.55 14.76
CA THR A 3 -5.23 11.57 15.61
C THR A 3 -6.49 11.20 14.80
N ASN A 4 -7.59 10.91 15.50
CA ASN A 4 -8.87 10.64 14.83
C ASN A 4 -9.35 11.84 14.00
N GLU A 5 -9.11 13.06 14.48
CA GLU A 5 -9.46 14.30 13.77
C GLU A 5 -8.63 14.45 12.49
N GLU A 6 -7.32 14.25 12.57
CA GLU A 6 -6.42 14.29 11.41
C GLU A 6 -6.79 13.24 10.37
N ILE A 7 -7.20 12.04 10.80
CA ILE A 7 -7.69 10.99 9.90
C ILE A 7 -8.97 11.42 9.18
N ASN A 8 -9.92 12.03 9.89
CA ASN A 8 -11.16 12.53 9.28
C ASN A 8 -10.87 13.66 8.28
N ILE A 9 -9.98 14.59 8.63
CA ILE A 9 -9.54 15.66 7.72
C ILE A 9 -8.88 15.05 6.47
N ALA A 10 -8.02 14.05 6.64
CA ALA A 10 -7.39 13.36 5.52
C ALA A 10 -8.43 12.67 4.63
N TYR A 11 -9.45 12.04 5.22
CA TYR A 11 -10.52 11.39 4.48
C TYR A 11 -11.33 12.37 3.62
N GLU A 12 -11.70 13.54 4.16
CA GLU A 12 -12.41 14.55 3.39
C GLU A 12 -11.54 15.12 2.26
N LYS A 13 -10.25 15.38 2.51
CA LYS A 13 -9.30 15.78 1.45
C LYS A 13 -9.18 14.73 0.34
N ILE A 14 -9.24 13.44 0.66
CA ILE A 14 -9.24 12.37 -0.34
C ILE A 14 -10.52 12.44 -1.18
N LYS A 15 -11.69 12.60 -0.56
CA LYS A 15 -12.95 12.73 -1.31
C LYS A 15 -12.92 13.91 -2.26
N GLU A 16 -12.43 15.06 -1.81
CA GLU A 16 -12.32 16.27 -2.64
C GLU A 16 -11.46 16.03 -3.88
N LYS A 17 -10.32 15.34 -3.74
CA LYS A 17 -9.44 15.00 -4.86
C LYS A 17 -10.05 13.99 -5.84
N LEU A 18 -10.95 13.12 -5.39
CA LEU A 18 -11.57 12.09 -6.22
C LEU A 18 -12.81 12.58 -7.00
N LEU A 19 -13.30 13.77 -6.67
CA LEU A 19 -14.37 14.41 -7.41
C LEU A 19 -13.91 14.71 -8.82
N LYS A 20 -14.70 14.26 -9.80
CA LYS A 20 -14.51 14.66 -11.18
C LYS A 20 -15.48 15.77 -11.50
N ILE A 21 -15.05 16.68 -12.36
CA ILE A 21 -15.89 17.75 -12.89
C ILE A 21 -16.68 17.24 -14.11
N LYS A 22 -16.09 16.32 -14.88
CA LYS A 22 -16.65 15.79 -16.14
C LYS A 22 -16.86 14.27 -16.12
N CYS A 23 -17.90 13.83 -16.82
CA CYS A 23 -18.27 12.43 -16.98
C CYS A 23 -17.33 11.72 -17.95
N SER A 24 -16.82 10.55 -17.55
CA SER A 24 -15.94 9.74 -18.40
C SER A 24 -16.60 9.16 -19.65
N LYS A 25 -17.93 9.06 -19.70
CA LYS A 25 -18.66 8.46 -20.83
C LYS A 25 -19.09 9.47 -21.90
N CYS A 26 -19.46 10.69 -21.50
CA CYS A 26 -20.05 11.67 -22.42
C CYS A 26 -19.50 13.09 -22.27
N GLY A 27 -18.49 13.31 -21.42
CA GLY A 27 -17.83 14.61 -21.23
C GLY A 27 -18.63 15.68 -20.49
N LYS A 28 -19.95 15.49 -20.29
CA LYS A 28 -20.82 16.43 -19.57
C LYS A 28 -20.48 16.49 -18.09
N GLU A 29 -20.88 17.58 -17.45
CA GLU A 29 -20.70 17.77 -16.02
C GLU A 29 -21.37 16.67 -15.19
N VAL A 30 -20.78 16.42 -14.01
CA VAL A 30 -21.31 15.49 -13.01
C VAL A 30 -21.66 16.26 -11.75
N LYS A 31 -22.62 15.75 -10.99
CA LYS A 31 -22.99 16.27 -9.68
C LYS A 31 -22.89 15.19 -8.61
N LYS A 32 -22.49 15.57 -7.40
CA LYS A 32 -22.56 14.70 -6.22
C LYS A 32 -24.01 14.31 -5.96
N ARG A 33 -24.22 13.04 -5.60
CA ARG A 33 -25.54 12.56 -5.18
C ARG A 33 -25.73 12.85 -3.69
N GLN A 34 -26.68 13.72 -3.35
CA GLN A 34 -26.95 14.13 -1.96
C GLN A 34 -27.32 12.95 -1.03
N GLN A 35 -28.07 11.96 -1.52
CA GLN A 35 -28.52 10.81 -0.71
C GLN A 35 -27.50 9.66 -0.59
N LYS A 36 -26.46 9.64 -1.44
CA LYS A 36 -25.37 8.66 -1.43
C LYS A 36 -24.08 9.43 -1.65
N GLY A 37 -23.60 10.11 -0.60
CA GLY A 37 -22.51 11.10 -0.65
C GLY A 37 -21.18 10.62 -1.24
N ASN A 38 -21.04 9.32 -1.52
CA ASN A 38 -19.87 8.69 -2.13
C ASN A 38 -20.07 8.32 -3.61
N ALA A 39 -21.00 8.97 -4.33
CA ALA A 39 -21.21 8.76 -5.76
C ALA A 39 -21.49 10.07 -6.52
N ASP A 40 -20.98 10.13 -7.75
CA ASP A 40 -21.27 11.20 -8.70
C ASP A 40 -22.15 10.66 -9.82
N ARG A 41 -23.10 11.48 -10.26
CA ARG A 41 -23.99 11.18 -11.39
C ARG A 41 -23.85 12.21 -12.49
N CYS A 42 -23.80 11.74 -13.73
CA CYS A 42 -23.82 12.62 -14.89
C CYS A 42 -25.13 13.42 -14.96
N ILE A 43 -25.04 14.70 -15.32
CA ILE A 43 -26.19 15.61 -15.47
C ILE A 43 -26.90 15.38 -16.81
N GLY A 44 -26.23 14.77 -17.79
CA GLY A 44 -26.81 14.52 -19.11
C GLY A 44 -28.01 13.57 -19.05
N LYS A 45 -29.21 14.04 -19.41
CA LYS A 45 -30.47 13.26 -19.37
C LYS A 45 -30.37 11.88 -20.05
N LYS A 46 -29.68 11.80 -21.20
CA LYS A 46 -29.44 10.54 -21.95
C LYS A 46 -28.33 9.69 -21.33
N CYS A 47 -27.34 10.30 -20.66
CA CYS A 47 -26.23 9.61 -20.03
C CYS A 47 -26.56 9.34 -18.56
N LYS A 48 -27.16 8.19 -18.28
CA LYS A 48 -27.48 7.75 -16.91
C LYS A 48 -26.26 7.20 -16.15
N ASN A 49 -25.05 7.61 -16.53
CA ASN A 49 -23.82 7.10 -15.94
C ASN A 49 -23.68 7.58 -14.48
N GLU A 50 -23.51 6.63 -13.56
CA GLU A 50 -23.26 6.84 -12.15
C GLU A 50 -21.99 6.10 -11.77
N ARG A 51 -21.15 6.72 -10.93
CA ARG A 51 -19.90 6.12 -10.47
C ARG A 51 -19.74 6.37 -8.99
N SER A 52 -19.15 5.41 -8.28
CA SER A 52 -18.62 5.66 -6.94
C SER A 52 -17.45 6.65 -7.02
N LEU A 53 -17.36 7.57 -6.06
CA LEU A 53 -16.20 8.44 -5.88
C LEU A 53 -14.91 7.64 -5.72
N PHE A 54 -15.00 6.55 -4.96
CA PHE A 54 -13.89 5.69 -4.64
C PHE A 54 -13.63 4.61 -5.69
N ALA A 55 -14.32 4.64 -6.83
CA ALA A 55 -14.08 3.68 -7.90
C ALA A 55 -12.60 3.72 -8.33
N ASN A 56 -12.00 2.54 -8.52
CA ASN A 56 -10.58 2.36 -8.84
C ASN A 56 -9.61 2.88 -7.76
N THR A 57 -10.02 2.83 -6.49
CA THR A 57 -9.15 3.08 -5.34
C THR A 57 -9.20 1.88 -4.39
N ILE A 58 -8.31 1.84 -3.40
CA ILE A 58 -8.28 0.81 -2.35
C ILE A 58 -9.60 0.71 -1.56
N PHE A 59 -10.37 1.81 -1.53
CA PHE A 59 -11.69 1.93 -0.89
C PHE A 59 -12.83 1.38 -1.75
N ALA A 60 -12.58 0.98 -3.00
CA ALA A 60 -13.61 0.41 -3.86
C ALA A 60 -14.01 -1.01 -3.42
N LYS A 61 -15.28 -1.39 -3.57
CA LYS A 61 -15.74 -2.78 -3.43
C LYS A 61 -15.35 -3.41 -2.07
N THR A 62 -15.43 -2.64 -0.99
CA THR A 62 -15.18 -3.10 0.38
C THR A 62 -16.40 -2.82 1.24
N HIS A 63 -16.71 -3.75 2.15
CA HIS A 63 -17.72 -3.56 3.20
C HIS A 63 -17.13 -2.93 4.47
N LEU A 64 -15.80 -2.81 4.54
CA LEU A 64 -15.10 -2.19 5.66
C LEU A 64 -15.23 -0.66 5.55
N ASP A 65 -15.50 -0.03 6.68
CA ASP A 65 -15.57 1.43 6.78
C ASP A 65 -14.22 2.09 6.38
N HIS A 66 -14.31 3.18 5.61
CA HIS A 66 -13.12 3.84 5.06
C HIS A 66 -12.28 4.52 6.15
N ILE A 67 -12.89 5.05 7.22
CA ILE A 67 -12.16 5.62 8.35
C ILE A 67 -11.41 4.52 9.10
N LEU A 68 -12.06 3.36 9.30
CA LEU A 68 -11.41 2.21 9.90
C LEU A 68 -10.22 1.71 9.06
N MET A 69 -10.35 1.67 7.73
CA MET A 69 -9.23 1.36 6.83
C MET A 69 -8.07 2.34 7.01
N LEU A 70 -8.35 3.64 7.08
CA LEU A 70 -7.32 4.67 7.31
C LEU A 70 -6.66 4.54 8.69
N LYS A 71 -7.41 4.18 9.73
CA LYS A 71 -6.87 3.88 11.07
C LYS A 71 -5.90 2.70 11.04
N ILE A 72 -6.29 1.61 10.39
CA ILE A 72 -5.43 0.42 10.22
C ILE A 72 -4.13 0.82 9.51
N LEU A 73 -4.22 1.58 8.42
CA LEU A 73 -3.06 2.06 7.67
C LEU A 73 -2.16 2.98 8.51
N ASN A 74 -2.73 3.95 9.23
CA ASN A 74 -1.98 4.87 10.10
C ASN A 74 -1.17 4.10 11.16
N LEU A 75 -1.80 3.14 11.85
CA LEU A 75 -1.14 2.33 12.87
C LEU A 75 -0.03 1.43 12.28
N TRP A 76 -0.29 0.83 11.12
CA TRP A 76 0.71 0.01 10.44
C TRP A 76 1.91 0.83 9.95
N LEU A 77 1.68 2.03 9.40
CA LEU A 77 2.74 2.96 9.00
C LEU A 77 3.61 3.39 10.19
N THR A 78 3.02 3.48 11.39
CA THR A 78 3.77 3.69 12.65
C THR A 78 4.45 2.43 13.20
N LYS A 79 4.56 1.36 12.41
CA LYS A 79 5.27 0.11 12.74
C LYS A 79 4.66 -0.69 13.89
N ILE A 80 3.37 -0.51 14.15
CA ILE A 80 2.66 -1.31 15.17
C ILE A 80 2.40 -2.73 14.63
N PRO A 81 2.68 -3.79 15.41
CA PRO A 81 2.42 -5.17 14.99
C PRO A 81 0.93 -5.44 14.72
N LEU A 82 0.62 -6.27 13.72
CA LEU A 82 -0.76 -6.54 13.27
C LEU A 82 -1.69 -7.03 14.40
N LEU A 83 -1.20 -7.91 15.28
CA LEU A 83 -1.98 -8.41 16.42
C LEU A 83 -2.32 -7.30 17.41
N LEU A 84 -1.41 -6.34 17.60
CA LEU A 84 -1.65 -5.20 18.47
C LEU A 84 -2.61 -4.20 17.83
N ILE A 85 -2.53 -3.98 16.50
CA ILE A 85 -3.50 -3.18 15.75
C ILE A 85 -4.92 -3.76 15.92
N ALA A 86 -5.06 -5.08 15.77
CA ALA A 86 -6.33 -5.77 15.94
C ALA A 86 -6.90 -5.56 17.35
N LYS A 87 -6.06 -5.67 18.37
CA LYS A 87 -6.43 -5.43 19.77
C LYS A 87 -6.83 -3.97 20.02
N LEU A 88 -6.05 -3.01 19.53
CA LEU A 88 -6.31 -1.56 19.71
C LEU A 88 -7.63 -1.11 19.06
N LEU A 89 -7.98 -1.70 17.91
CA LEU A 89 -9.20 -1.37 17.18
C LEU A 89 -10.38 -2.29 17.49
N SER A 90 -10.20 -3.28 18.38
CA SER A 90 -11.22 -4.29 18.72
C SER A 90 -11.81 -5.00 17.49
N ILE A 91 -10.94 -5.39 16.56
CA ILE A 91 -11.31 -6.11 15.33
C ILE A 91 -10.51 -7.39 15.19
N SER A 92 -10.95 -8.33 14.35
CA SER A 92 -10.19 -9.55 14.12
C SER A 92 -8.87 -9.26 13.38
N PRO A 93 -7.78 -9.99 13.68
CA PRO A 93 -6.51 -9.89 12.94
C PRO A 93 -6.67 -10.14 11.43
N SER A 94 -7.65 -10.96 11.05
CA SER A 94 -7.97 -11.25 9.65
C SER A 94 -8.45 -10.02 8.88
N ILE A 95 -9.19 -9.11 9.52
CA ILE A 95 -9.64 -7.85 8.91
C ILE A 95 -8.44 -6.92 8.67
N VAL A 96 -7.55 -6.82 9.67
CA VAL A 96 -6.31 -6.02 9.56
C VAL A 96 -5.46 -6.53 8.41
N SER A 97 -5.18 -7.84 8.38
CA SER A 97 -4.39 -8.47 7.32
C SER A 97 -4.99 -8.24 5.93
N ARG A 98 -6.30 -8.48 5.76
CA ARG A 98 -7.00 -8.28 4.49
C ARG A 98 -6.97 -6.82 4.03
N CYS A 99 -7.13 -5.87 4.95
CA CYS A 99 -7.04 -4.44 4.66
C CYS A 99 -5.64 -4.07 4.16
N LEU A 100 -4.59 -4.53 4.83
CA LEU A 100 -3.21 -4.26 4.46
C LEU A 100 -2.79 -4.94 3.15
N GLN A 101 -3.23 -6.19 2.91
CA GLN A 101 -2.99 -6.89 1.64
C GLN A 101 -3.55 -6.10 0.46
N ARG A 102 -4.76 -5.52 0.59
CA ARG A 102 -5.32 -4.63 -0.43
C ARG A 102 -4.42 -3.45 -0.74
N PHE A 103 -3.95 -2.77 0.29
CA PHE A 103 -3.04 -1.62 0.13
C PHE A 103 -1.72 -2.03 -0.53
N LEU A 104 -1.12 -3.12 -0.08
CA LEU A 104 0.16 -3.62 -0.62
C LEU A 104 0.04 -4.06 -2.07
N LEU A 105 -1.06 -4.72 -2.45
CA LEU A 105 -1.28 -5.19 -3.83
C LEU A 105 -1.63 -4.03 -4.78
N ASP A 106 -2.55 -3.14 -4.38
CA ASP A 106 -3.00 -2.07 -5.28
C ASP A 106 -1.96 -0.94 -5.42
N GLU A 107 -1.37 -0.47 -4.33
CA GLU A 107 -0.48 0.70 -4.34
C GLU A 107 1.00 0.32 -4.42
N VAL A 108 1.48 -0.61 -3.59
CA VAL A 108 2.92 -0.88 -3.49
C VAL A 108 3.39 -1.76 -4.65
N TYR A 109 2.69 -2.86 -4.92
CA TYR A 109 3.10 -3.80 -5.96
C TYR A 109 3.00 -3.20 -7.36
N HIS A 110 1.88 -2.56 -7.71
CA HIS A 110 1.72 -1.97 -9.05
C HIS A 110 2.59 -0.75 -9.31
N LYS A 111 2.94 0.04 -8.28
CA LYS A 111 3.73 1.27 -8.46
C LYS A 111 5.23 1.04 -8.36
N TYR A 112 5.66 0.20 -7.42
CA TYR A 112 7.08 -0.03 -7.13
C TYR A 112 7.57 -1.37 -7.68
N MET A 113 6.86 -2.47 -7.42
CA MET A 113 7.32 -3.80 -7.86
C MET A 113 7.18 -4.00 -9.37
N LYS A 114 6.16 -3.42 -10.02
CA LYS A 114 6.04 -3.46 -11.49
C LYS A 114 7.16 -2.69 -12.20
N LYS A 115 7.69 -1.63 -11.57
CA LYS A 115 8.87 -0.89 -12.07
C LYS A 115 10.17 -1.61 -11.73
N ALA A 116 10.23 -2.29 -10.59
CA ALA A 116 11.32 -3.19 -10.21
C ALA A 116 11.30 -4.52 -11.00
N LYS A 117 10.81 -4.52 -12.25
CA LYS A 117 10.93 -5.61 -13.21
C LYS A 117 12.36 -5.74 -13.79
N GLY A 118 13.36 -5.22 -13.09
CA GLY A 118 14.73 -5.67 -13.32
C GLY A 118 14.89 -7.00 -12.62
N THR A 119 15.06 -8.09 -13.36
CA THR A 119 15.74 -9.25 -12.80
C THR A 119 17.10 -8.77 -12.26
N LEU A 120 17.49 -9.27 -11.09
CA LEU A 120 18.88 -9.17 -10.65
C LEU A 120 19.71 -9.95 -11.68
N GLY A 121 20.48 -9.22 -12.46
CA GLY A 121 21.21 -9.73 -13.60
C GLY A 121 20.46 -9.61 -14.93
N SER A 122 21.23 -9.32 -15.96
CA SER A 122 20.86 -9.32 -17.38
C SER A 122 22.08 -9.81 -18.18
N LEU A 123 21.98 -9.95 -19.51
CA LEU A 123 23.13 -10.42 -20.32
C LEU A 123 24.39 -9.53 -20.17
N GLU A 124 24.20 -8.26 -19.78
CA GLU A 124 25.23 -7.23 -19.62
C GLU A 124 25.46 -6.83 -18.15
N ILE A 125 24.66 -7.40 -17.23
CA ILE A 125 24.71 -7.11 -15.80
C ILE A 125 24.97 -8.41 -15.05
N ILE A 126 26.16 -8.56 -14.51
CA ILE A 126 26.55 -9.70 -13.67
C ILE A 126 26.30 -9.33 -12.22
N VAL A 127 25.49 -10.12 -11.50
CA VAL A 127 25.29 -9.95 -10.06
C VAL A 127 26.11 -11.02 -9.34
N GLU A 128 27.13 -10.57 -8.62
CA GLU A 128 27.93 -11.41 -7.74
C GLU A 128 27.24 -11.49 -6.38
N VAL A 129 26.87 -12.69 -5.95
CA VAL A 129 26.28 -12.95 -4.64
C VAL A 129 27.33 -13.65 -3.78
N GLY A 130 27.73 -13.01 -2.70
CA GLY A 130 28.68 -13.55 -1.74
C GLY A 130 28.00 -13.86 -0.42
N GLU A 131 28.27 -15.05 0.12
CA GLU A 131 27.85 -15.43 1.47
C GLU A 131 29.04 -15.34 2.42
N SER A 132 28.82 -14.83 3.63
CA SER A 132 29.86 -14.76 4.66
C SER A 132 29.28 -15.03 6.03
N THR A 133 29.89 -15.97 6.75
CA THR A 133 29.52 -16.27 8.14
C THR A 133 30.43 -15.53 9.09
N PHE A 134 29.88 -14.57 9.83
CA PHE A 134 30.62 -13.85 10.85
C PHE A 134 30.36 -14.49 12.22
N GLY A 135 31.34 -15.24 12.71
CA GLY A 135 31.35 -15.80 14.06
C GLY A 135 32.65 -15.41 14.76
N LYS A 136 32.57 -14.72 15.89
CA LYS A 136 33.75 -14.41 16.71
C LYS A 136 33.83 -15.41 17.87
N ARG A 137 34.96 -16.10 17.99
CA ARG A 137 35.26 -16.87 19.20
C ARG A 137 35.62 -15.90 20.33
N LYS A 138 35.15 -16.15 21.56
CA LYS A 138 35.61 -15.42 22.74
C LYS A 138 37.12 -15.70 22.90
N TYR A 139 37.97 -14.68 22.78
CA TYR A 139 39.44 -14.79 22.83
C TYR A 139 40.10 -15.70 21.76
N ASN A 140 39.43 -16.00 20.63
CA ASN A 140 39.91 -16.96 19.62
C ASN A 140 40.10 -18.41 20.12
N VAL A 141 39.73 -18.71 21.37
CA VAL A 141 39.91 -20.01 22.02
C VAL A 141 38.56 -20.51 22.54
N GLY A 142 38.23 -21.77 22.28
CA GLY A 142 37.00 -22.42 22.77
C GLY A 142 35.88 -22.60 21.73
N HIS A 143 34.69 -22.97 22.23
CA HIS A 143 33.53 -23.42 21.45
C HIS A 143 33.13 -22.41 20.36
N LYS A 144 32.97 -22.91 19.12
CA LYS A 144 32.53 -22.10 17.98
C LYS A 144 31.06 -21.72 18.18
N VAL A 145 30.80 -20.43 18.38
CA VAL A 145 29.43 -19.90 18.39
C VAL A 145 28.94 -19.87 16.93
N GLU A 146 27.71 -20.31 16.68
CA GLU A 146 27.07 -20.15 15.37
C GLU A 146 27.03 -18.66 15.01
N GLY A 147 27.76 -18.32 13.94
CA GLY A 147 27.88 -16.95 13.47
C GLY A 147 26.62 -16.48 12.72
N VAL A 148 26.51 -15.18 12.52
CA VAL A 148 25.45 -14.60 11.69
C VAL A 148 25.86 -14.77 10.23
N TRP A 149 24.95 -15.31 9.42
CA TRP A 149 25.08 -15.32 7.97
C TRP A 149 24.77 -13.91 7.43
N VAL A 150 25.69 -13.38 6.65
CA VAL A 150 25.52 -12.12 5.92
C VAL A 150 25.63 -12.44 4.44
N LEU A 151 24.61 -12.00 3.69
CA LEU A 151 24.59 -12.09 2.24
C LEU A 151 24.94 -10.70 1.69
N GLY A 152 26.01 -10.62 0.90
CA GLY A 152 26.39 -9.43 0.14
C GLY A 152 26.07 -9.62 -1.34
N MET A 153 25.68 -8.55 -2.02
CA MET A 153 25.46 -8.58 -3.47
C MET A 153 26.17 -7.39 -4.10
N VAL A 154 26.86 -7.62 -5.21
CA VAL A 154 27.49 -6.58 -6.03
C VAL A 154 27.01 -6.73 -7.46
N GLU A 155 26.48 -5.64 -8.02
CA GLU A 155 26.14 -5.55 -9.43
C GLU A 155 27.35 -5.02 -10.22
N ARG A 156 27.80 -5.78 -11.22
CA ARG A 156 28.79 -5.35 -12.20
C ARG A 156 28.10 -5.18 -13.56
N THR A 157 27.89 -3.93 -13.93
CA THR A 157 27.49 -3.58 -15.29
C THR A 157 28.73 -3.62 -16.18
N LEU A 158 28.73 -4.45 -17.22
CA LEU A 158 29.74 -4.38 -18.27
C LEU A 158 29.49 -3.09 -19.05
N GLY A 159 30.29 -2.05 -18.80
CA GLY A 159 30.20 -0.80 -19.55
C GLY A 159 30.54 -1.05 -21.01
N LEU A 160 29.59 -0.78 -21.91
CA LEU A 160 29.85 -0.53 -23.33
C LEU A 160 30.57 0.81 -23.51
#